data_AF-A0A7Y5EX30-F1
#
_entry.id   AF-A0A7Y5EX30-F1
#
_cell.length_a   1.000
_cell.length_b   1.000
_cell.length_c   1.000
_cell.angle_alpha   90.00
_cell.angle_beta   90.00
_cell.angle_gamma   90.00
#
_symmetry.space_group_name_H-M   'P 1'
#
loop_
_entity.id
_entity.type
_entity.pdbx_description
1 polymer ?
#
loop_
_entity_poly.entity_id
_entity_poly.type
_entity_poly.pdbx_seq_one_letter_code
_entity_poly.pdbx_strand_id
1 'polypeptide(L)'
;MSVCQPKNSCFSCGACCGFLNLKISKTELRNLFKKRTQNFRSLIDFKKAHTIAAYRQTMEEKENKIEKFDNTTYNCPFLGYIDQEEKKIGCMIHPVFTKDPKSQNFSFYGASICQGYNCKNKERKTVDYWEDFLSNENLNSIDYSLIISDHITIELLENFFKTLQIPILVVFQNYTDLLKKIFSHRLNLSQKPELLYTTS
;
A
#
# COMPACT_ATOMS: atom_id res chain seq x y z
N MET A 1 7.20 -14.15 -6.32
CA MET A 1 6.24 -13.05 -6.65
C MET A 1 6.05 -12.25 -5.38
N SER A 2 5.43 -11.07 -5.39
CA SER A 2 5.35 -10.27 -4.17
C SER A 2 3.94 -9.87 -3.82
N VAL A 3 3.67 -9.88 -2.52
CA VAL A 3 2.54 -9.24 -1.84
C VAL A 3 2.33 -7.77 -2.21
N CYS A 4 3.23 -7.12 -2.93
CA CYS A 4 2.99 -5.78 -3.45
C CYS A 4 2.04 -5.78 -4.66
N GLN A 5 2.16 -6.78 -5.54
CA GLN A 5 1.38 -6.92 -6.76
C GLN A 5 0.95 -8.39 -6.91
N PRO A 6 -0.02 -8.86 -6.10
CA PRO A 6 -0.45 -10.24 -6.15
C PRO A 6 -1.00 -10.58 -7.54
N LYS A 7 -0.66 -11.77 -8.04
CA LYS A 7 -0.98 -12.15 -9.42
C LYS A 7 -2.47 -12.40 -9.63
N ASN A 8 -3.09 -13.09 -8.68
CA ASN A 8 -4.46 -13.57 -8.81
C ASN A 8 -5.46 -12.65 -8.10
N SER A 9 -5.18 -11.35 -8.02
CA SER A 9 -6.06 -10.37 -7.40
C SER A 9 -6.30 -9.16 -8.31
N CYS A 10 -7.42 -8.48 -8.05
CA CYS A 10 -7.74 -7.19 -8.66
C CYS A 10 -7.21 -6.00 -7.85
N PHE A 11 -6.36 -6.23 -6.85
CA PHE A 11 -5.82 -5.19 -5.98
C PHE A 11 -4.30 -5.30 -5.86
N SER A 12 -3.71 -4.38 -5.11
CA SER A 12 -2.26 -4.28 -4.92
C SER A 12 -1.95 -3.41 -3.70
N CYS A 13 -0.72 -3.46 -3.23
CA CYS A 13 -0.26 -2.66 -2.11
C CYS A 13 0.59 -1.47 -2.57
N GLY A 14 0.30 -0.30 -2.01
CA GLY A 14 1.03 0.95 -2.22
C GLY A 14 1.69 1.52 -0.96
N ALA A 15 1.71 0.77 0.15
CA ALA A 15 2.04 1.31 1.47
C ALA A 15 3.45 1.93 1.57
N CYS A 16 4.42 1.43 0.80
CA CYS A 16 5.78 1.98 0.75
C CYS A 16 5.85 3.43 0.26
N CYS A 17 4.80 3.91 -0.42
CA CYS A 17 4.67 5.30 -0.87
C CYS A 17 4.08 6.23 0.20
N GLY A 18 3.88 5.72 1.43
CA GLY A 18 3.52 6.51 2.61
C GLY A 18 2.06 6.95 2.67
N PHE A 19 1.17 6.52 1.77
CA PHE A 19 -0.20 7.05 1.73
C PHE A 19 -1.03 6.77 2.99
N LEU A 20 -0.70 5.70 3.73
CA LEU A 20 -1.36 5.36 4.99
C LEU A 20 -1.04 6.36 6.13
N ASN A 21 -0.04 7.23 5.93
CA ASN A 21 0.29 8.31 6.85
C ASN A 21 -0.65 9.53 6.71
N LEU A 22 -1.49 9.59 5.66
CA LEU A 22 -2.42 10.70 5.45
C LEU A 22 -3.68 10.52 6.33
N LYS A 23 -4.08 11.56 7.07
CA LYS A 23 -5.28 11.57 7.91
C LYS A 23 -6.53 11.95 7.11
N ILE A 24 -6.87 11.11 6.15
CA ILE A 24 -8.07 11.27 5.31
C ILE A 24 -8.80 9.93 5.17
N SER A 25 -10.09 9.99 4.85
CA SER A 25 -10.91 8.79 4.69
C SER A 25 -10.48 7.93 3.50
N LYS A 26 -10.90 6.66 3.49
CA LYS A 26 -10.68 5.75 2.35
C LYS A 26 -11.28 6.30 1.06
N THR A 27 -12.42 6.99 1.13
CA THR A 27 -13.06 7.62 -0.03
C THR A 27 -12.21 8.78 -0.57
N GLU A 28 -11.66 9.61 0.32
CA GLU A 28 -10.74 10.68 -0.05
C GLU A 28 -9.44 10.14 -0.64
N LEU A 29 -8.89 9.03 -0.11
CA LEU A 29 -7.74 8.34 -0.71
C LEU A 29 -8.04 7.87 -2.14
N ARG A 30 -9.20 7.25 -2.40
CA ARG A 30 -9.59 6.85 -3.76
C ARG A 30 -9.66 8.04 -4.70
N ASN A 31 -10.24 9.16 -4.23
CA ASN A 31 -10.31 10.40 -4.99
C ASN A 31 -8.93 11.00 -5.23
N LEU A 32 -8.03 10.94 -4.25
CA LEU A 32 -6.64 11.39 -4.36
C LEU A 32 -5.90 10.59 -5.43
N PHE A 33 -5.97 9.26 -5.38
CA PHE A 33 -5.34 8.39 -6.40
C PHE A 33 -5.91 8.64 -7.78
N LYS A 34 -7.22 8.83 -7.91
CA LYS A 34 -7.86 9.16 -9.19
C LYS A 34 -7.34 10.48 -9.75
N LYS A 35 -7.33 11.55 -8.95
CA LYS A 35 -6.81 12.86 -9.33
C LYS A 35 -5.32 12.80 -9.72
N ARG A 36 -4.50 12.13 -8.91
CA ARG A 36 -3.07 11.91 -9.21
C ARG A 36 -2.89 11.22 -10.55
N THR A 37 -3.65 10.14 -10.80
CA THR A 37 -3.59 9.35 -12.03
C THR A 37 -4.00 10.17 -13.25
N GLN A 38 -5.10 10.90 -13.16
CA GLN A 38 -5.58 11.75 -14.26
C GLN A 38 -4.59 12.86 -14.58
N ASN A 39 -4.10 13.58 -13.57
CA ASN A 39 -3.09 14.62 -13.74
C ASN A 39 -1.78 14.05 -14.30
N PHE A 40 -1.37 12.86 -13.85
CA PHE A 40 -0.15 12.22 -14.33
C PHE A 40 -0.28 11.89 -15.82
N ARG A 41 -1.38 11.24 -16.22
CA ARG A 41 -1.64 10.85 -17.61
C ARG A 41 -1.77 12.06 -18.55
N SER A 42 -2.25 13.21 -18.06
CA SER A 42 -2.44 14.41 -18.88
C SER A 42 -1.20 15.30 -18.97
N LEU A 43 -0.36 15.33 -17.93
CA LEU A 43 0.75 16.29 -17.82
C LEU A 43 2.13 15.70 -18.13
N ILE A 44 2.29 14.38 -18.04
CA ILE A 44 3.61 13.75 -18.16
C ILE A 44 3.94 13.38 -19.59
N ASP A 45 5.12 13.82 -20.03
CA ASP A 45 5.79 13.32 -21.22
C ASP A 45 7.13 12.71 -20.79
N PHE A 46 7.26 11.38 -20.87
CA PHE A 46 8.49 10.68 -20.49
C PHE A 46 9.72 11.07 -21.34
N LYS A 47 9.52 11.68 -22.52
CA LYS A 47 10.63 12.24 -23.32
C LYS A 47 11.13 13.57 -22.76
N LYS A 48 10.36 14.22 -21.90
CA LYS A 48 10.63 15.52 -21.29
C LYS A 48 10.74 15.39 -19.78
N ALA A 49 11.89 14.98 -19.28
CA ALA A 49 12.17 14.77 -17.86
C ALA A 49 11.63 15.87 -16.91
N HIS A 50 11.67 17.15 -17.34
CA HIS A 50 11.18 18.27 -16.55
C HIS A 50 9.67 18.19 -16.24
N THR A 51 8.85 17.52 -17.05
CA THR A 51 7.41 17.37 -16.77
C THR A 51 7.17 16.49 -15.55
N ILE A 52 8.03 15.48 -15.33
CA ILE A 52 7.94 14.58 -14.17
C ILE A 52 8.33 15.31 -12.89
N ALA A 53 9.41 16.11 -12.94
CA ALA A 53 9.82 16.95 -11.82
C ALA A 53 8.77 18.02 -11.49
N ALA A 54 8.22 18.71 -12.50
CA ALA A 54 7.18 19.71 -12.32
C ALA A 54 5.88 19.11 -11.75
N TYR A 55 5.49 17.91 -12.20
CA TYR A 55 4.36 17.18 -11.63
C TYR A 55 4.56 16.91 -10.14
N ARG A 56 5.72 16.38 -9.75
CA ARG A 56 6.05 16.11 -8.35
C ARG A 56 5.90 17.36 -7.50
N GLN A 57 6.55 18.44 -7.89
CA GLN A 57 6.50 19.71 -7.17
C GLN A 57 5.07 20.21 -7.02
N THR A 58 4.31 20.24 -8.12
CA THR A 58 2.91 20.70 -8.11
C THR A 58 2.03 19.86 -7.19
N MET A 59 2.20 18.53 -7.19
CA MET A 59 1.41 17.65 -6.33
C MET A 59 1.83 17.78 -4.86
N GLU A 60 3.13 17.85 -4.56
CA GLU A 60 3.64 18.06 -3.20
C GLU A 60 3.12 19.37 -2.61
N GLU A 61 3.12 20.46 -3.37
CA GLU A 61 2.56 21.76 -2.95
C GLU A 61 1.06 21.69 -2.68
N LYS A 62 0.29 21.03 -3.57
CA LYS A 62 -1.17 20.88 -3.42
C LYS A 62 -1.54 20.01 -2.21
N GLU A 63 -0.77 18.95 -1.98
CA GLU A 63 -1.06 17.93 -0.96
C GLU A 63 -0.42 18.26 0.40
N ASN A 64 0.42 19.29 0.49
CA ASN A 64 1.05 19.74 1.74
C ASN A 64 0.05 20.10 2.85
N LYS A 65 -1.19 20.45 2.47
CA LYS A 65 -2.26 20.79 3.42
C LYS A 65 -2.98 19.57 4.00
N ILE A 66 -2.72 18.37 3.49
CA ILE A 66 -3.31 17.14 4.00
C ILE A 66 -2.61 16.79 5.31
N GLU A 67 -3.38 16.69 6.40
CA GLU A 67 -2.83 16.36 7.70
C GLU A 67 -2.22 14.94 7.71
N LYS A 68 -1.17 14.75 8.50
CA LYS A 68 -0.39 13.51 8.58
C LYS A 68 -0.30 13.01 10.01
N PHE A 69 -0.17 11.69 10.20
CA PHE A 69 0.15 11.12 11.52
C PHE A 69 1.58 11.48 11.94
N ASP A 70 2.52 11.43 11.00
CA ASP A 70 3.91 11.83 11.18
C ASP A 70 4.33 12.78 10.05
N ASN A 71 4.76 14.00 10.42
CA ASN A 71 5.18 15.02 9.47
C ASN A 71 6.54 14.72 8.80
N THR A 72 7.32 13.79 9.35
CA THR A 72 8.63 13.40 8.79
C THR A 72 8.52 12.31 7.71
N THR A 73 7.41 11.57 7.69
CA THR A 73 7.16 10.54 6.70
C THR A 73 6.78 11.16 5.34
N TYR A 74 7.58 10.86 4.31
CA TYR A 74 7.33 11.29 2.93
C TYR A 74 6.13 10.56 2.30
N ASN A 75 5.22 11.30 1.68
CA ASN A 75 4.09 10.78 0.92
C ASN A 75 4.34 11.00 -0.57
N CYS A 76 4.58 9.92 -1.31
CA CYS A 76 4.95 10.01 -2.71
C CYS A 76 3.73 10.38 -3.60
N PRO A 77 3.79 11.46 -4.40
CA PRO A 77 2.70 11.87 -5.29
C PRO A 77 2.55 10.95 -6.50
N PHE A 78 3.54 10.11 -6.78
CA PHE A 78 3.51 9.17 -7.91
C PHE A 78 2.72 7.89 -7.63
N LEU A 79 2.14 7.72 -6.44
CA LEU A 79 1.21 6.63 -6.17
C LEU A 79 -0.17 6.95 -6.73
N GLY A 80 -0.63 6.14 -7.67
CA GLY A 80 -1.95 6.24 -8.31
C GLY A 80 -2.39 4.89 -8.88
N TYR A 81 -3.41 4.87 -9.73
CA TYR A 81 -3.89 3.67 -10.41
C TYR A 81 -3.00 3.32 -11.61
N ILE A 82 -2.57 2.06 -11.65
CA ILE A 82 -1.66 1.52 -12.67
C ILE A 82 -2.39 0.67 -13.72
N ASP A 83 -3.68 0.43 -13.53
CA ASP A 83 -4.57 -0.24 -14.47
C ASP A 83 -5.63 0.73 -15.03
N GLN A 84 -6.35 0.26 -16.06
CA GLN A 84 -7.43 1.03 -16.67
C GLN A 84 -8.73 0.98 -15.86
N GLU A 85 -8.94 -0.10 -15.11
CA GLU A 85 -10.16 -0.33 -14.31
C GLU A 85 -10.16 0.40 -12.95
N GLU A 86 -9.08 1.15 -12.65
CA GLU A 86 -8.88 1.83 -11.36
C GLU A 86 -8.98 0.86 -10.15
N LYS A 87 -8.48 -0.37 -10.28
CA LYS A 87 -8.50 -1.39 -9.21
C LYS A 87 -7.15 -1.57 -8.53
N LYS A 88 -6.05 -1.51 -9.30
CA LYS A 88 -4.67 -1.65 -8.81
C LYS A 88 -3.99 -0.31 -8.67
N ILE A 89 -3.37 -0.09 -7.51
CA ILE A 89 -2.50 1.05 -7.24
C ILE A 89 -1.03 0.68 -7.39
N GLY A 90 -0.21 1.68 -7.67
CA GLY A 90 1.23 1.49 -7.79
C GLY A 90 1.96 2.78 -8.11
N CYS A 91 3.27 2.66 -8.15
CA CYS A 91 4.13 3.76 -8.56
C CYS A 91 3.99 3.98 -10.08
N MET A 92 3.42 5.11 -10.49
CA MET A 92 3.19 5.45 -11.90
C MET A 92 4.48 5.71 -12.69
N ILE A 93 5.61 5.91 -11.99
CA ILE A 93 6.96 6.02 -12.55
C ILE A 93 7.79 4.76 -12.32
N HIS A 94 7.17 3.61 -12.00
CA HIS A 94 7.90 2.36 -11.81
C HIS A 94 8.51 1.87 -13.15
N PRO A 95 9.76 1.36 -13.18
CA PRO A 95 10.42 0.89 -14.40
C PRO A 95 9.63 -0.14 -15.21
N VAL A 96 8.83 -0.97 -14.53
CA VAL A 96 7.92 -1.95 -15.17
C VAL A 96 6.94 -1.28 -16.14
N PHE A 97 6.50 -0.05 -15.84
CA PHE A 97 5.54 0.68 -16.68
C PHE A 97 6.22 1.65 -17.64
N THR A 98 7.31 2.28 -17.20
CA THR A 98 8.02 3.31 -17.98
C THR A 98 9.04 2.73 -18.96
N LYS A 99 9.49 1.49 -18.73
CA LYS A 99 10.63 0.84 -19.38
C LYS A 99 11.97 1.58 -19.17
N ASP A 100 12.00 2.54 -18.26
CA ASP A 100 13.20 3.28 -17.89
C ASP A 100 13.62 2.86 -16.46
N PRO A 101 14.78 2.20 -16.28
CA PRO A 101 15.25 1.80 -14.95
C PRO A 101 15.53 2.98 -14.02
N LYS A 102 15.68 4.19 -14.56
CA LYS A 102 15.98 5.42 -13.83
C LYS A 102 14.75 6.26 -13.53
N SER A 103 13.55 5.89 -13.99
CA SER A 103 12.36 6.73 -13.83
C SER A 103 11.96 6.97 -12.37
N GLN A 104 12.37 6.12 -11.43
CA GLN A 104 12.14 6.36 -10.00
C GLN A 104 13.09 7.38 -9.37
N ASN A 105 14.13 7.84 -10.07
CA ASN A 105 14.99 8.93 -9.61
C ASN A 105 14.26 10.28 -9.53
N PHE A 106 13.05 10.38 -10.10
CA PHE A 106 12.19 11.54 -9.91
C PHE A 106 11.45 11.54 -8.57
N SER A 107 11.39 10.41 -7.85
CA SER A 107 10.86 10.35 -6.48
C SER A 107 11.87 10.87 -5.46
N PHE A 108 11.41 11.26 -4.28
CA PHE A 108 12.28 11.73 -3.20
C PHE A 108 13.37 10.72 -2.79
N TYR A 109 13.01 9.44 -2.68
CA TYR A 109 13.94 8.38 -2.26
C TYR A 109 14.85 7.89 -3.40
N GLY A 110 14.49 8.15 -4.65
CA GLY A 110 15.22 7.69 -5.83
C GLY A 110 15.11 6.18 -6.09
N ALA A 111 15.64 5.73 -7.23
CA ALA A 111 15.47 4.35 -7.70
C ALA A 111 16.09 3.31 -6.75
N SER A 112 17.27 3.59 -6.19
CA SER A 112 17.98 2.64 -5.32
C SER A 112 17.17 2.27 -4.08
N ILE A 113 16.61 3.26 -3.38
CA ILE A 113 15.83 3.02 -2.16
C ILE A 113 14.45 2.45 -2.54
N CYS A 114 13.78 3.01 -3.54
CA CYS A 114 12.45 2.53 -3.93
C CYS A 114 12.43 1.07 -4.39
N GLN A 115 13.44 0.63 -5.17
CA GLN A 115 13.50 -0.75 -5.67
C GLN A 115 14.06 -1.72 -4.63
N GLY A 116 14.96 -1.25 -3.76
CA GLY A 116 15.52 -2.03 -2.66
C GLY A 116 14.56 -2.22 -1.48
N TYR A 117 13.47 -1.45 -1.42
CA TYR A 117 12.54 -1.51 -0.29
C TYR A 117 11.81 -2.86 -0.20
N ASN A 118 11.99 -3.54 0.93
CA ASN A 118 11.22 -4.70 1.34
C ASN A 118 10.52 -4.38 2.66
N CYS A 119 9.20 -4.49 2.71
CA CYS A 119 8.49 -4.39 3.99
C CYS A 119 8.67 -5.68 4.79
N LYS A 120 8.57 -5.60 6.12
CA LYS A 120 8.70 -6.75 7.04
C LYS A 120 7.83 -7.93 6.62
N ASN A 121 6.62 -7.68 6.12
CA ASN A 121 5.71 -8.74 5.67
C ASN A 121 6.13 -9.41 4.36
N LYS A 122 6.79 -8.68 3.44
CA LYS A 122 7.35 -9.26 2.20
C LYS A 122 8.50 -10.24 2.50
N GLU A 123 9.21 -10.05 3.61
CA GLU A 123 10.35 -10.86 4.01
C GLU A 123 9.98 -12.08 4.88
N ARG A 124 8.69 -12.26 5.19
CA ARG A 124 8.23 -13.39 6.00
C ARG A 124 8.33 -14.70 5.24
N LYS A 125 8.67 -15.77 5.96
CA LYS A 125 8.63 -17.15 5.43
C LYS A 125 7.20 -17.63 5.12
N THR A 126 6.21 -17.00 5.73
CA THR A 126 4.78 -17.31 5.65
C THR A 126 4.05 -16.43 4.64
N VAL A 127 4.78 -15.57 3.91
CA VAL A 127 4.21 -14.53 3.04
C VAL A 127 3.26 -15.10 1.99
N ASP A 128 3.59 -16.26 1.42
CA ASP A 128 2.77 -16.89 0.39
C ASP A 128 1.39 -17.31 0.94
N TYR A 129 1.31 -17.81 2.18
CA TYR A 129 0.03 -18.14 2.80
C TYR A 129 -0.86 -16.91 3.01
N TRP A 130 -0.26 -15.78 3.39
CA TRP A 130 -1.00 -14.52 3.53
C TRP A 130 -1.43 -13.96 2.18
N GLU A 131 -0.57 -14.03 1.16
CA GLU A 131 -0.90 -13.62 -0.20
C GLU A 131 -2.08 -14.44 -0.73
N ASP A 132 -2.03 -15.76 -0.59
CA ASP A 132 -3.09 -16.68 -1.04
C ASP A 132 -4.39 -16.44 -0.28
N PHE A 133 -4.34 -16.36 1.05
CA PHE A 133 -5.53 -16.07 1.86
C PHE A 133 -6.19 -14.76 1.45
N LEU A 134 -5.44 -13.66 1.40
CA LEU A 134 -5.98 -12.34 1.09
C LEU A 134 -6.46 -12.23 -0.36
N SER A 135 -5.81 -12.93 -1.30
CA SER A 135 -6.23 -12.96 -2.71
C SER A 135 -7.61 -13.59 -2.92
N ASN A 136 -8.07 -14.43 -1.99
CA ASN A 136 -9.40 -15.02 -2.01
C ASN A 136 -10.47 -14.14 -1.32
N GLU A 137 -10.07 -13.01 -0.73
CA GLU A 137 -10.99 -12.08 -0.08
C GLU A 137 -11.43 -10.96 -1.04
N ASN A 138 -12.66 -10.47 -0.84
CA ASN A 138 -13.19 -9.34 -1.60
C ASN A 138 -12.64 -8.00 -1.06
N LEU A 139 -11.36 -7.73 -1.32
CA LEU A 139 -10.65 -6.53 -0.89
C LEU A 139 -10.45 -5.54 -2.04
N ASN A 140 -10.28 -4.26 -1.68
CA ASN A 140 -9.73 -3.25 -2.58
C ASN A 140 -8.27 -2.94 -2.20
N SER A 141 -7.55 -2.23 -3.06
CA SER A 141 -6.13 -1.89 -2.85
C SER A 141 -5.82 -1.13 -1.55
N ILE A 142 -6.76 -0.33 -1.03
CA ILE A 142 -6.56 0.39 0.25
C ILE A 142 -6.66 -0.58 1.42
N ASP A 143 -7.71 -1.40 1.45
CA ASP A 143 -7.92 -2.39 2.52
C ASP A 143 -6.82 -3.45 2.53
N TYR A 144 -6.43 -3.92 1.35
CA TYR A 144 -5.30 -4.83 1.20
C TYR A 144 -3.99 -4.20 1.71
N SER A 145 -3.71 -2.94 1.34
CA SER A 145 -2.52 -2.22 1.83
C SER A 145 -2.51 -2.07 3.35
N LEU A 146 -3.66 -1.77 3.97
CA LEU A 146 -3.80 -1.66 5.43
C LEU A 146 -3.43 -2.99 6.11
N ILE A 147 -3.99 -4.10 5.63
CA ILE A 147 -3.72 -5.43 6.20
C ILE A 147 -2.26 -5.85 5.98
N ILE A 148 -1.78 -5.79 4.74
CA ILE A 148 -0.48 -6.35 4.38
C ILE A 148 0.70 -5.49 4.85
N SER A 149 0.47 -4.24 5.26
CA SER A 149 1.49 -3.40 5.91
C SER A 149 1.46 -3.47 7.44
N ASP A 150 0.37 -3.98 8.03
CA ASP A 150 0.24 -4.18 9.47
C ASP A 150 1.01 -5.44 9.92
N HIS A 151 2.34 -5.29 9.96
CA HIS A 151 3.24 -6.35 10.37
C HIS A 151 3.07 -6.74 11.84
N ILE A 152 2.54 -5.86 12.68
CA ILE A 152 2.30 -6.13 14.10
C ILE A 152 1.16 -7.14 14.23
N THR A 153 0.02 -6.90 13.59
CA THR A 153 -1.11 -7.84 13.63
C THR A 153 -0.72 -9.20 13.07
N ILE A 154 -0.04 -9.25 11.92
CA ILE A 154 0.40 -10.51 11.33
C ILE A 154 1.37 -11.25 12.26
N GLU A 155 2.34 -10.55 12.85
CA GLU A 155 3.28 -11.13 13.81
C GLU A 155 2.60 -11.67 15.07
N LEU A 156 1.63 -10.93 15.61
CA LEU A 156 0.84 -11.36 16.76
C LEU A 156 0.06 -12.63 16.45
N LEU A 157 -0.59 -12.73 15.28
CA LEU A 157 -1.33 -13.92 14.87
C LEU A 157 -0.41 -15.13 14.70
N GLU A 158 0.71 -14.95 13.98
CA GLU A 158 1.70 -16.02 13.79
C GLU A 158 2.24 -16.52 15.13
N ASN A 159 2.60 -15.61 16.04
CA ASN A 159 3.11 -15.97 17.36
C ASN A 159 2.04 -16.60 18.25
N PHE A 160 0.79 -16.14 18.17
CA PHE A 160 -0.34 -16.72 18.91
C PHE A 160 -0.55 -18.18 18.53
N PHE A 161 -0.70 -18.49 17.23
CA PHE A 161 -0.90 -19.86 16.78
C PHE A 161 0.33 -20.73 17.01
N LYS A 162 1.55 -20.18 16.86
CA LYS A 162 2.78 -20.87 17.22
C LYS A 162 2.82 -21.25 18.70
N THR A 163 2.37 -20.36 19.60
CA THR A 163 2.30 -20.63 21.04
C THR A 163 1.31 -21.76 21.34
N LEU A 164 0.21 -21.83 20.60
CA LEU A 164 -0.74 -22.93 20.66
C LEU A 164 -0.25 -24.21 19.95
N GLN A 165 0.98 -24.21 19.44
CA GLN A 165 1.57 -25.32 18.67
C GLN A 165 0.76 -25.69 17.42
N ILE A 166 0.01 -24.74 16.86
CA ILE A 166 -0.76 -24.93 15.63
C ILE A 166 0.12 -24.53 14.44
N PRO A 167 0.45 -25.45 13.51
CA PRO A 167 1.23 -25.12 12.33
C PRO A 167 0.50 -24.08 11.46
N ILE A 168 1.26 -23.15 10.86
CA ILE A 168 0.68 -22.06 10.06
C ILE A 168 -0.22 -22.56 8.92
N LEU A 169 0.14 -23.69 8.29
CA LEU A 169 -0.69 -24.32 7.25
C LEU A 169 -2.08 -24.69 7.78
N VAL A 170 -2.16 -25.23 9.00
CA VAL A 170 -3.42 -25.61 9.65
C VAL A 170 -4.25 -24.37 9.98
N VAL A 171 -3.61 -23.24 10.30
CA VAL A 171 -4.30 -21.96 10.51
C VAL A 171 -5.12 -21.58 9.27
N PHE A 172 -4.50 -21.61 8.08
CA PHE A 172 -5.17 -21.25 6.83
C PHE A 172 -6.13 -22.32 6.28
N GLN A 173 -6.12 -23.53 6.84
CA GLN A 173 -7.08 -24.58 6.50
C GLN A 173 -8.33 -24.53 7.40
N ASN A 174 -8.13 -24.30 8.70
CA ASN A 174 -9.19 -24.52 9.70
C ASN A 174 -9.67 -23.24 10.38
N TYR A 175 -8.91 -22.13 10.29
CA TYR A 175 -9.19 -20.88 11.02
C TYR A 175 -9.42 -19.69 10.09
N THR A 176 -9.68 -19.93 8.81
CA THR A 176 -9.92 -18.90 7.78
C THR A 176 -11.04 -17.92 8.18
N ASP A 177 -12.14 -18.42 8.74
CA ASP A 177 -13.26 -17.56 9.18
C ASP A 177 -12.90 -16.70 10.38
N LEU A 178 -12.04 -17.19 11.27
CA LEU A 178 -11.50 -16.40 12.38
C LEU A 178 -10.60 -15.29 11.85
N LEU A 179 -9.69 -15.61 10.93
CA LEU A 179 -8.82 -14.60 10.29
C LEU A 179 -9.65 -13.51 9.59
N LYS A 180 -10.69 -13.89 8.82
CA LYS A 180 -11.62 -12.94 8.18
C LYS A 180 -12.25 -11.99 9.18
N LYS A 181 -12.76 -12.52 10.31
CA LYS A 181 -13.36 -11.70 11.37
C LYS A 181 -12.35 -10.73 11.98
N ILE A 182 -11.14 -11.19 12.26
CA ILE A 182 -10.06 -10.37 12.81
C ILE A 182 -9.72 -9.22 11.85
N PHE A 183 -9.48 -9.50 10.57
CA PHE A 183 -9.13 -8.46 9.61
C PHE A 183 -10.28 -7.50 9.32
N SER A 184 -11.52 -7.99 9.24
CA SER A 184 -12.70 -7.12 9.14
C SER A 184 -12.77 -6.15 10.32
N HIS A 185 -12.54 -6.64 11.54
CA HIS A 185 -12.48 -5.78 12.73
C HIS A 185 -11.33 -4.77 12.66
N ARG A 186 -10.13 -5.20 12.26
CA ARG A 186 -8.97 -4.30 12.09
C ARG A 186 -9.24 -3.20 11.06
N LEU A 187 -9.84 -3.53 9.91
CA LEU A 187 -10.21 -2.56 8.87
C LEU A 187 -11.26 -1.54 9.32
N ASN A 188 -12.12 -1.91 10.27
CA ASN A 188 -13.10 -1.01 10.88
C ASN A 188 -12.45 -0.07 11.90
N LEU A 189 -11.46 -0.54 12.67
CA LEU A 189 -10.68 0.30 13.58
C LEU A 189 -9.84 1.35 12.82
N SER A 190 -9.25 0.99 11.69
CA SER A 190 -8.49 1.93 10.85
C SER A 190 -9.34 3.07 10.25
N GLN A 191 -10.67 2.99 10.33
CA GLN A 191 -11.57 4.08 9.91
C GLN A 191 -11.90 5.07 11.04
N LYS A 192 -11.42 4.80 12.26
CA LYS A 192 -11.66 5.60 13.46
C LYS A 192 -10.32 5.92 14.14
N PRO A 193 -9.48 6.79 13.55
CA PRO A 193 -8.16 7.10 14.11
C PRO A 193 -8.21 7.63 15.55
N GLU A 194 -9.34 8.21 15.96
CA GLU A 194 -9.61 8.68 17.34
C GLU A 194 -9.58 7.55 18.38
N LEU A 195 -9.87 6.29 18.01
CA LEU A 195 -9.90 5.15 18.94
C LEU A 195 -8.53 4.48 19.15
N LEU A 196 -7.51 4.83 18.37
CA LEU A 196 -6.17 4.25 18.50
C LEU A 196 -5.29 5.04 19.48
N TYR A 197 -5.73 6.23 19.90
CA TYR A 197 -4.96 7.15 20.75
C TYR A 197 -5.78 7.72 21.92
N THR A 198 -6.82 7.03 22.39
CA THR A 198 -7.39 7.34 23.72
C THR A 198 -6.44 6.83 24.80
N THR A 199 -5.37 7.58 25.04
CA THR A 199 -4.63 7.48 26.30
C THR A 199 -5.56 8.02 27.39
N SER A 200 -6.00 7.12 28.27
CA SER A 200 -6.46 7.50 29.61
C SER A 200 -5.24 7.88 30.45
#